data_AF-A0A955TZT6-F1
#
_entry.id   AF-A0A955TZT6-F1
#
_cell.length_a   1.000
_cell.length_b   1.000
_cell.length_c   1.000
_cell.angle_alpha   90.00
_cell.angle_beta   90.00
_cell.angle_gamma   90.00
#
_symmetry.space_group_name_H-M   'P 1'
#
loop_
_entity.id
_entity.type
_entity.pdbx_description
1 polymer ?
#
loop_
_entity_poly.entity_id
_entity_poly.type
_entity_poly.pdbx_seq_one_letter_code
_entity_poly.pdbx_strand_id
1 'polypeptide(L)'
;MQFDKETQQRILRVAGQRIEGQDVDEIDQRIAHVMDLHPEYEDIWKMGEMAVYPQEIDGKVVNPFVHTVLHVTVDKQIVDENPEFVAETFQRLKNEGAEEHEALHAIIGVYADMYFKNFRRGDTFSNLDYQAELDQLSVSS
;
A
#
# COMPACT_ATOMS: atom_id res chain seq x y z
N MET A 1 3.56 -6.79 -5.33
CA MET A 1 3.09 -6.43 -6.68
C MET A 1 4.19 -5.62 -7.37
N GLN A 2 4.09 -5.35 -8.67
CA GLN A 2 5.05 -4.50 -9.38
C GLN A 2 4.37 -3.22 -9.85
N PHE A 3 5.16 -2.16 -10.10
CA PHE A 3 4.66 -0.90 -10.66
C PHE A 3 4.63 -0.97 -12.19
N ASP A 4 3.84 -1.89 -12.73
CA ASP A 4 3.73 -2.15 -14.16
C ASP A 4 2.30 -2.03 -14.69
N LYS A 5 2.19 -2.05 -16.02
CA LYS A 5 0.91 -1.90 -16.73
C LYS A 5 -0.05 -3.05 -16.44
N GLU A 6 0.46 -4.27 -16.22
CA GLU A 6 -0.38 -5.42 -15.89
C GLU A 6 -1.04 -5.24 -14.53
N THR A 7 -0.27 -4.81 -13.52
CA THR A 7 -0.78 -4.49 -12.19
C THR A 7 -1.78 -3.34 -12.23
N GLN A 8 -1.52 -2.31 -13.04
CA GLN A 8 -2.48 -1.21 -13.24
C GLN A 8 -3.81 -1.72 -13.82
N GLN A 9 -3.77 -2.54 -14.87
CA GLN A 9 -4.98 -3.11 -15.48
C GLN A 9 -5.73 -4.03 -14.50
N ARG A 10 -4.99 -4.80 -13.69
CA ARG A 10 -5.55 -5.63 -12.62
C ARG A 10 -6.28 -4.79 -11.58
N ILE A 11 -5.68 -3.71 -11.10
CA ILE A 11 -6.31 -2.78 -10.15
C ILE A 11 -7.57 -2.15 -10.75
N LEU A 12 -7.52 -1.69 -12.01
CA LEU A 12 -8.70 -1.14 -12.68
C LEU A 12 -9.83 -2.15 -12.85
N ARG A 13 -9.51 -3.41 -13.13
CA ARG A 13 -10.51 -4.48 -13.21
C ARG A 13 -11.21 -4.65 -11.86
N VAL A 14 -10.46 -4.74 -10.77
CA VAL A 14 -11.02 -4.89 -9.41
C VAL A 14 -11.88 -3.67 -9.05
N ALA A 15 -11.42 -2.46 -9.36
CA ALA A 15 -12.19 -1.25 -9.16
C ALA A 15 -13.53 -1.28 -9.93
N GLY A 16 -13.51 -1.68 -11.20
CA GLY A 16 -14.71 -1.83 -12.02
C GLY A 16 -15.68 -2.88 -11.46
N GLN A 17 -15.18 -4.05 -11.06
CA GLN A 17 -15.98 -5.10 -10.43
C GLN A 17 -16.68 -4.58 -9.15
N ARG A 18 -15.95 -3.86 -8.29
CA ARG A 18 -16.53 -3.25 -7.08
C ARG A 18 -17.63 -2.24 -7.40
N ILE A 19 -17.40 -1.35 -8.36
CA ILE A 19 -18.37 -0.32 -8.77
C ILE A 19 -19.64 -0.95 -9.35
N GLU A 20 -19.50 -2.04 -10.11
CA GLU A 20 -20.61 -2.75 -10.75
C GLU A 20 -21.32 -3.75 -9.80
N GLY A 21 -20.81 -3.94 -8.57
CA GLY A 21 -21.34 -4.92 -7.62
C GLY A 21 -21.12 -6.36 -8.05
N GLN A 22 -20.06 -6.62 -8.82
CA GLN A 22 -19.64 -7.95 -9.25
C GLN A 22 -18.72 -8.60 -8.22
N ASP A 23 -18.73 -9.93 -8.19
CA ASP A 23 -17.79 -10.69 -7.38
C ASP A 23 -16.35 -10.44 -7.85
N VAL A 24 -15.46 -10.16 -6.89
CA VAL A 24 -14.02 -10.04 -7.11
C VAL A 24 -13.39 -11.42 -6.88
N ASP A 25 -12.50 -11.84 -7.80
CA ASP A 25 -11.80 -13.11 -7.70
C ASP A 25 -11.05 -13.23 -6.36
N GLU A 26 -10.96 -14.44 -5.79
CA GLU A 26 -10.29 -14.68 -4.49
C GLU A 26 -8.85 -14.13 -4.45
N ILE A 27 -8.12 -14.24 -5.56
CA ILE A 27 -6.75 -13.74 -5.70
C ILE A 27 -6.65 -12.20 -5.67
N ASP A 28 -7.77 -11.52 -5.92
CA ASP A 28 -7.92 -10.07 -6.02
C ASP A 28 -8.64 -9.46 -4.82
N GLN A 29 -9.20 -10.27 -3.92
CA GLN A 29 -9.90 -9.80 -2.71
C GLN A 29 -9.04 -8.88 -1.86
N ARG A 30 -7.72 -9.07 -1.86
CA ARG A 30 -6.80 -8.17 -1.17
C ARG A 30 -6.78 -6.75 -1.76
N ILE A 31 -6.86 -6.62 -3.09
CA ILE A 31 -6.95 -5.31 -3.74
C ILE A 31 -8.27 -4.65 -3.34
N ALA A 32 -9.37 -5.40 -3.37
CA ALA A 32 -10.69 -4.89 -3.01
C ALA A 32 -10.74 -4.39 -1.56
N HIS A 33 -10.19 -5.19 -0.63
CA HIS A 33 -10.09 -4.80 0.77
C HIS A 33 -9.32 -3.49 0.97
N VAL A 34 -8.18 -3.31 0.28
CA VAL A 34 -7.42 -2.04 0.34
C VAL A 34 -8.24 -0.87 -0.18
N MET A 35 -9.03 -1.06 -1.25
CA MET A 35 -9.90 0.00 -1.75
C MET A 35 -11.03 0.33 -0.76
N ASP A 36 -11.59 -0.67 -0.06
CA ASP A 36 -12.63 -0.45 0.95
C ASP A 36 -12.10 0.37 2.16
N LEU A 37 -10.81 0.29 2.46
CA LEU A 37 -10.15 1.14 3.47
C LEU A 37 -10.00 2.60 3.04
N HIS A 38 -10.17 2.92 1.76
CA HIS A 38 -9.95 4.24 1.17
C HIS A 38 -11.19 4.76 0.41
N PRO A 39 -12.30 5.05 1.11
CA PRO A 39 -13.50 5.60 0.48
C PRO A 39 -13.25 6.94 -0.24
N GLU A 40 -12.22 7.69 0.14
CA GLU A 40 -11.79 8.92 -0.52
C GLU A 40 -11.30 8.72 -1.97
N TYR A 41 -10.95 7.49 -2.36
CA TYR A 41 -10.53 7.17 -3.73
C TYR A 41 -11.69 6.69 -4.63
N GLU A 42 -12.89 6.47 -4.09
CA GLU A 42 -14.01 5.89 -4.85
C GLU A 42 -14.37 6.69 -6.10
N ASP A 43 -14.41 8.01 -6.00
CA ASP A 43 -14.70 8.86 -7.15
C ASP A 43 -13.57 8.87 -8.18
N ILE A 44 -12.33 8.62 -7.75
CA ILE A 44 -11.19 8.50 -8.67
C ILE A 44 -11.27 7.20 -9.46
N TRP A 45 -11.65 6.10 -8.82
CA TRP A 45 -11.81 4.81 -9.49
C TRP A 45 -12.86 4.84 -10.60
N LYS A 46 -13.92 5.65 -10.45
CA LYS A 46 -14.93 5.90 -11.49
C LYS A 46 -14.39 6.59 -12.74
N MET A 47 -13.20 7.20 -12.67
CA MET A 47 -12.54 7.82 -13.83
C MET A 47 -11.88 6.80 -14.76
N GLY A 48 -11.88 5.51 -14.39
CA GLY A 48 -11.31 4.43 -15.21
C GLY A 48 -9.81 4.67 -15.46
N GLU A 49 -9.38 4.60 -16.73
CA GLU A 49 -7.97 4.76 -17.10
C GLU A 49 -7.35 6.09 -16.61
N MET A 50 -8.15 7.14 -16.44
CA MET A 50 -7.68 8.45 -15.96
C MET A 50 -7.28 8.45 -14.48
N ALA A 51 -7.67 7.43 -13.70
CA ALA A 51 -7.22 7.28 -12.32
C ALA A 51 -5.69 7.15 -12.19
N VAL A 52 -4.98 6.88 -13.30
CA VAL A 52 -3.52 6.65 -13.31
C VAL A 52 -2.73 7.91 -12.97
N TYR A 53 -3.34 9.07 -13.16
CA TYR A 53 -2.70 10.34 -12.88
C TYR A 53 -2.80 10.68 -11.39
N PRO A 54 -1.78 11.32 -10.82
CA PRO A 54 -1.85 11.83 -9.46
C PRO A 54 -3.05 12.78 -9.28
N GLN A 55 -3.75 12.61 -8.17
CA GLN A 55 -4.90 13.41 -7.75
C GLN A 55 -4.55 14.20 -6.49
N GLU A 56 -5.20 15.34 -6.29
CA GLU A 56 -5.09 16.10 -5.05
C GLU A 56 -6.21 15.68 -4.10
N ILE A 57 -5.84 15.18 -2.92
CA ILE A 57 -6.78 14.78 -1.86
C ILE A 57 -6.27 15.38 -0.55
N ASP A 58 -7.12 16.14 0.12
CA ASP A 58 -6.81 16.82 1.39
C ASP A 58 -5.48 17.60 1.36
N GLY A 59 -5.19 18.26 0.24
CA GLY A 59 -3.98 19.04 0.03
C GLY A 59 -2.71 18.22 -0.21
N LYS A 60 -2.83 16.90 -0.42
CA LYS A 60 -1.73 15.99 -0.78
C LYS A 60 -1.92 15.48 -2.21
N VAL A 61 -0.83 15.44 -2.97
CA VAL A 61 -0.81 14.82 -4.30
C VAL A 61 -0.54 13.33 -4.14
N VAL A 62 -1.51 12.49 -4.48
CA VAL A 62 -1.44 11.03 -4.35
C VAL A 62 -1.72 10.37 -5.69
N ASN A 63 -0.99 9.33 -6.02
CA ASN A 63 -1.32 8.45 -7.14
C ASN A 63 -2.02 7.19 -6.59
N PRO A 64 -3.33 6.98 -6.85
CA PRO A 64 -4.08 5.85 -6.28
C PRO A 64 -3.50 4.48 -6.63
N PHE A 65 -2.90 4.32 -7.81
CA PHE A 65 -2.25 3.06 -8.18
C PHE A 65 -1.00 2.81 -7.37
N VAL A 66 -0.13 3.82 -7.28
CA VAL A 66 1.09 3.71 -6.47
C VAL A 66 0.73 3.40 -5.02
N HIS A 67 -0.26 4.11 -4.48
CA HIS A 67 -0.79 3.88 -3.13
C HIS A 67 -1.27 2.43 -2.96
N THR A 68 -2.14 1.96 -3.86
CA THR A 68 -2.70 0.60 -3.79
C THR A 68 -1.62 -0.47 -3.88
N VAL A 69 -0.64 -0.32 -4.78
CA VAL A 69 0.47 -1.27 -4.94
C VAL A 69 1.34 -1.33 -3.67
N LEU A 70 1.67 -0.18 -3.08
CA LEU A 70 2.45 -0.11 -1.84
C LEU A 70 1.69 -0.78 -0.69
N HIS A 71 0.41 -0.44 -0.55
CA HIS A 71 -0.43 -0.97 0.52
C HIS A 71 -0.60 -2.49 0.43
N VAL A 72 -0.92 -3.03 -0.76
CA VAL A 72 -1.01 -4.49 -0.91
C VAL A 72 0.34 -5.17 -0.74
N THR A 73 1.45 -4.51 -1.11
CA THR A 73 2.79 -5.09 -0.96
C THR A 73 3.18 -5.22 0.51
N VAL A 74 3.02 -4.16 1.30
CA VAL A 74 3.36 -4.21 2.74
C VAL A 74 2.41 -5.11 3.51
N ASP A 75 1.12 -5.04 3.21
CA ASP A 75 0.16 -5.93 3.87
C ASP A 75 0.47 -7.41 3.56
N LYS A 76 0.98 -7.72 2.35
CA LYS A 76 1.46 -9.08 2.04
C LYS A 76 2.69 -9.46 2.85
N GLN A 77 3.64 -8.54 3.06
CA GLN A 77 4.78 -8.81 3.93
C GLN A 77 4.34 -9.17 5.36
N ILE A 78 3.28 -8.52 5.86
CA ILE A 78 2.71 -8.79 7.18
C ILE A 78 2.02 -10.16 7.21
N VAL A 79 1.11 -10.44 6.27
CA VAL A 79 0.34 -11.69 6.25
C VAL A 79 1.21 -12.91 5.96
N ASP A 80 2.16 -12.77 5.05
CA ASP A 80 3.08 -13.85 4.68
C ASP A 80 4.24 -13.98 5.67
N GLU A 81 4.32 -13.09 6.68
CA GLU A 81 5.42 -12.96 7.64
C GLU A 81 6.79 -12.95 6.94
N ASN A 82 6.85 -12.27 5.79
CA ASN A 82 8.01 -12.29 4.91
C ASN A 82 8.30 -10.89 4.29
N PRO A 83 9.31 -10.17 4.79
CA PRO A 83 10.20 -10.59 5.88
C PRO A 83 9.56 -10.50 7.27
N GLU A 84 9.93 -11.42 8.17
CA GLU A 84 9.36 -11.58 9.53
C GLU A 84 9.31 -10.28 10.32
N PHE A 85 10.38 -9.48 10.26
CA PHE A 85 10.48 -8.21 10.99
C PHE A 85 9.39 -7.18 10.64
N VAL A 86 8.74 -7.30 9.48
CA VAL A 86 7.63 -6.41 9.09
C VAL A 86 6.38 -6.74 9.89
N ALA A 87 6.07 -8.03 10.04
CA ALA A 87 4.97 -8.49 10.87
C ALA A 87 5.23 -8.17 12.36
N GLU A 88 6.46 -8.37 12.83
CA GLU A 88 6.88 -7.99 14.19
C GLU A 88 6.71 -6.49 14.45
N THR A 89 7.14 -5.65 13.51
CA THR A 89 6.98 -4.18 13.60
C THR A 89 5.51 -3.80 13.67
N PHE A 90 4.68 -4.39 12.82
CA PHE A 90 3.25 -4.12 12.82
C PHE A 90 2.59 -4.47 14.16
N GLN A 91 2.87 -5.65 14.70
CA GLN A 91 2.36 -6.05 16.02
C GLN A 91 2.90 -5.16 17.13
N ARG A 92 4.17 -4.74 17.06
CA ARG A 92 4.76 -3.80 18.02
C ARG A 92 4.02 -2.47 18.03
N LEU A 93 3.78 -1.87 16.85
CA LEU A 93 3.04 -0.61 16.74
C LEU A 93 1.60 -0.72 17.26
N LYS A 94 0.91 -1.84 16.98
CA LYS A 94 -0.43 -2.11 17.54
C LYS A 94 -0.40 -2.23 19.07
N ASN A 95 0.61 -2.89 19.63
CA ASN A 95 0.79 -3.00 21.08
C ASN A 95 1.14 -1.67 21.75
N GLU A 96 1.77 -0.74 21.01
CA GLU A 96 2.00 0.64 21.42
C GLU A 96 0.74 1.52 21.31
N GLY A 97 -0.36 1.00 20.74
CA GLY A 97 -1.66 1.66 20.68
C GLY A 97 -2.02 2.27 19.33
N ALA A 98 -1.24 2.02 18.26
CA ALA A 98 -1.63 2.44 16.92
C ALA A 98 -2.87 1.67 16.45
N GLU A 99 -3.77 2.39 15.77
CA GLU A 99 -4.84 1.74 15.01
C GLU A 99 -4.24 0.92 13.86
N GLU A 100 -4.96 -0.12 13.44
CA GLU A 100 -4.47 -1.08 12.44
C GLU A 100 -4.01 -0.40 11.14
N HIS A 101 -4.85 0.50 10.62
CA HIS A 101 -4.57 1.22 9.37
C HIS A 101 -3.42 2.22 9.54
N GLU A 102 -3.27 2.82 10.72
CA GLU A 102 -2.19 3.74 11.03
C GLU A 102 -0.84 3.02 11.10
N ALA A 103 -0.78 1.88 11.81
CA ALA A 103 0.41 1.05 11.88
C ALA A 103 0.85 0.58 10.49
N LEU A 104 -0.11 0.16 9.66
CA LEU A 104 0.14 -0.24 8.28
C LEU A 104 0.69 0.92 7.45
N HIS A 105 0.09 2.11 7.54
CA HIS A 105 0.57 3.30 6.85
C HIS A 105 1.98 3.74 7.28
N ALA A 106 2.33 3.61 8.56
CA ALA A 106 3.67 3.93 9.04
C ALA A 106 4.74 3.06 8.34
N ILE A 107 4.50 1.75 8.25
CA ILE A 107 5.38 0.80 7.57
C ILE A 107 5.42 1.08 6.05
N ILE A 108 4.26 1.36 5.44
CA ILE A 108 4.17 1.75 4.02
C ILE A 108 5.01 2.99 3.73
N GLY A 109 5.02 3.99 4.62
CA GLY A 109 5.82 5.19 4.48
C GLY A 109 7.32 4.89 4.36
N VAL A 110 7.84 4.04 5.26
CA VAL A 110 9.23 3.58 5.23
C VAL A 110 9.54 2.80 3.95
N TYR A 111 8.71 1.82 3.63
CA TYR A 111 8.89 1.00 2.43
C TYR A 111 8.91 1.85 1.15
N ALA A 112 7.98 2.80 1.02
CA ALA A 112 7.87 3.68 -0.13
C ALA A 112 9.10 4.57 -0.28
N ASP A 113 9.52 5.22 0.81
CA ASP A 113 10.69 6.11 0.78
C ASP A 113 11.95 5.37 0.36
N MET A 114 12.19 4.19 0.94
CA MET A 114 13.31 3.34 0.56
C MET A 114 13.22 2.86 -0.89
N TYR A 115 12.04 2.37 -1.31
CA TYR A 115 11.82 1.89 -2.67
C TYR A 115 12.14 2.97 -3.71
N PHE A 116 11.60 4.18 -3.53
CA PHE A 116 11.83 5.28 -4.49
C PHE A 116 13.24 5.89 -4.39
N LYS A 117 13.89 5.89 -3.23
CA LYS A 117 15.30 6.26 -3.10
C LYS A 117 16.18 5.30 -3.91
N ASN A 118 16.01 3.99 -3.72
CA ASN A 118 16.80 2.98 -4.39
C ASN A 118 16.53 2.94 -5.90
N PHE A 119 15.25 3.00 -6.29
CA PHE A 119 14.85 3.05 -7.71
C PHE A 119 15.50 4.22 -8.46
N ARG A 120 15.54 5.42 -7.87
CA ARG A 120 16.16 6.60 -8.51
C ARG A 120 17.67 6.51 -8.61
N ARG A 121 18.32 5.78 -7.70
CA ARG A 121 19.78 5.62 -7.66
C ARG A 121 20.28 4.39 -8.44
N GLY A 122 19.38 3.46 -8.75
CA GLY A 122 19.75 2.15 -9.29
C GLY A 122 20.33 1.21 -8.23
N ASP A 123 20.07 1.50 -6.95
CA ASP A 123 20.52 0.69 -5.82
C ASP A 123 19.55 -0.47 -5.56
N THR A 124 20.02 -1.50 -4.86
CA THR A 124 19.20 -2.64 -4.43
C THR A 124 18.46 -2.33 -3.14
N PHE A 125 17.20 -2.78 -3.04
CA PHE A 125 16.45 -2.72 -1.79
C PHE A 125 17.07 -3.66 -0.74
N SER A 126 17.49 -3.11 0.40
CA SER A 126 18.19 -3.81 1.47
C SER A 126 17.23 -4.11 2.62
N ASN A 127 17.02 -5.40 2.93
CA ASN A 127 16.20 -5.81 4.08
C ASN A 127 16.82 -5.38 5.41
N LEU A 128 18.15 -5.28 5.49
CA LEU A 128 18.84 -4.82 6.70
C LEU A 128 18.52 -3.34 6.97
N ASP A 129 18.61 -2.51 5.94
CA ASP A 129 18.28 -1.09 6.07
C ASP A 129 16.77 -0.91 6.32
N TYR A 130 15.93 -1.74 5.72
CA TYR A 130 14.48 -1.71 5.93
C TYR A 130 14.12 -2.02 7.38
N GLN A 131 14.69 -3.09 7.95
CA GLN A 131 14.50 -3.40 9.35
C GLN A 131 15.00 -2.26 10.25
N ALA A 132 16.18 -1.72 9.99
CA ALA A 132 16.76 -0.65 10.79
C ALA A 132 15.90 0.63 10.81
N GLU A 133 15.26 0.99 9.69
CA GLU A 133 14.32 2.11 9.61
C GLU A 133 12.99 1.81 10.32
N LEU A 134 12.47 0.58 10.20
CA LEU A 134 11.26 0.16 10.90
C LEU A 134 11.43 0.13 12.43
N ASP A 135 12.62 -0.21 12.92
CA ASP A 135 12.95 -0.17 14.35
C ASP A 135 12.89 1.25 14.95
N GLN A 136 12.98 2.30 14.11
CA GLN A 136 12.83 3.69 14.55
C GLN A 136 11.36 4.13 14.67
N LEU A 137 10.41 3.38 14.12
CA LEU A 137 9.00 3.72 14.24
C LEU A 137 8.54 3.54 15.69
N SER A 138 7.81 4.52 16.21
CA SER A 138 7.09 4.41 17.47
C SER A 138 5.83 5.25 17.40
N VAL A 139 4.79 4.83 18.13
CA VAL A 139 3.59 5.65 18.31
C VAL A 139 3.99 6.87 19.13
N SER A 140 4.17 8.01 18.45
CA SER A 140 4.47 9.27 19.12
C SER A 140 3.28 9.61 20.03
N SER A 141 3.54 9.69 21.34
CA SER A 141 2.58 10.17 22.34
C SER A 141 2.32 11.68 22.22
#